data_AF-A0A8C9RJT2-F1
#
_entry.id   AF-A0A8C9RJT2-F1
#
_cell.length_a   1.000
_cell.length_b   1.000
_cell.length_c   1.000
_cell.angle_alpha   90.00
_cell.angle_beta   90.00
_cell.angle_gamma   90.00
#
_symmetry.space_group_name_H-M   'P 1'
#
loop_
_entity.id
_entity.type
_entity.pdbx_description
1 polymer ?
#
loop_
_entity_poly.entity_id
_entity_poly.type
_entity_poly.pdbx_seq_one_letter_code
_entity_poly.pdbx_strand_id
1 'polypeptide(L)'
;MPGPFSSEDHKLPLHHDQIAEMQRKIQLLEWDRKAYYESSQATMKKNKETILHLRQENKRLRRRLAETHTVDEKIVKDAFHNRGMEKAAFKNKSGKETLQILDQKVCDKMKKLNALKHQAETRRRHLEELQLQYNRAQSECEGGHLVAEDRKEEDKSEGELTEDQPQQKLRVLGNRLEKAQLKCQEAEHIMKGYLKLKAHLQDESLTYQSHLDALEAEILKQRQELRELQVMNNGAQLSRDMAKVELQHQEELVYRERRERESILARYKKQAEECKAHIKKLERRAQRATMHADELSSEAQRSAVGVGEEEKTISALEEAFQCIKEATGVRDAQEVVERFIAQGKTQKHLENLKEENERTLQHLKKQRDHLQARFQEMKYSGDTRLSSRQQMLEEYEANLQREQQRRKEAREQLDRVTDTLYMVRGVVEILSNKLQHITPTDTPVVELEPSSEDYVLELLMQVEQKLLIVQEELQEKNIDAAMGEMEKEEFYTSIEGKLPEYNIRILLPKSHAQDLYEEEEIGDDKGDVITRAELKRQSQIIIDSKTKKKTGTKKD
;
A
#
# COMPACT_ATOMS: atom_id res chain seq x y z
N MET A 1 -102.65 -22.93 -41.97
CA MET A 1 -101.94 -24.17 -42.39
C MET A 1 -100.75 -23.73 -43.25
N PRO A 2 -99.58 -24.38 -43.20
CA PRO A 2 -98.63 -24.52 -42.09
C PRO A 2 -97.19 -24.05 -42.47
N GLY A 3 -96.44 -23.50 -41.48
CA GLY A 3 -94.98 -23.32 -41.26
C GLY A 3 -93.91 -23.33 -42.39
N PRO A 4 -92.60 -23.33 -42.05
CA PRO A 4 -91.90 -22.62 -40.97
C PRO A 4 -90.64 -21.89 -41.51
N PHE A 5 -90.20 -20.79 -40.90
CA PHE A 5 -88.79 -20.36 -41.05
C PHE A 5 -88.07 -20.38 -39.72
N SER A 6 -87.00 -21.17 -39.75
CA SER A 6 -86.05 -21.51 -38.72
C SER A 6 -85.46 -20.30 -38.02
N SER A 7 -85.44 -20.40 -36.69
CA SER A 7 -84.26 -20.23 -35.82
C SER A 7 -83.02 -19.60 -36.46
N GLU A 8 -82.72 -18.37 -36.05
CA GLU A 8 -81.35 -17.87 -35.89
C GLU A 8 -81.11 -17.63 -34.40
N ASP A 9 -80.76 -18.70 -33.67
CA ASP A 9 -79.80 -18.57 -32.59
C ASP A 9 -78.48 -18.16 -33.24
N HIS A 10 -77.97 -16.96 -32.99
CA HIS A 10 -76.53 -16.63 -33.01
C HIS A 10 -76.34 -15.15 -32.63
N LYS A 11 -76.16 -14.84 -31.34
CA LYS A 11 -75.35 -13.71 -30.82
C LYS A 11 -75.41 -13.58 -29.30
N LEU A 12 -74.74 -14.46 -28.56
CA LEU A 12 -74.47 -14.27 -27.12
C LEU A 12 -73.06 -14.63 -26.57
N PRO A 13 -71.98 -14.98 -27.32
CA PRO A 13 -70.67 -15.22 -26.68
C PRO A 13 -69.74 -13.99 -26.57
N LEU A 14 -69.81 -13.02 -27.49
CA LEU A 14 -68.77 -11.98 -27.62
C LEU A 14 -68.73 -10.95 -26.47
N HIS A 15 -69.87 -10.66 -25.85
CA HIS A 15 -69.97 -9.67 -24.78
C HIS A 15 -69.46 -10.18 -23.43
N HIS A 16 -69.59 -11.48 -23.16
CA HIS A 16 -69.14 -12.06 -21.90
C HIS A 16 -67.61 -12.09 -21.82
N ASP A 17 -66.94 -12.43 -22.92
CA ASP A 17 -65.48 -12.43 -23.00
C ASP A 17 -64.89 -11.02 -22.87
N GLN A 18 -65.52 -10.01 -23.49
CA GLN A 18 -65.11 -8.61 -23.33
C GLN A 18 -65.29 -8.10 -21.89
N ILE A 19 -66.37 -8.51 -21.21
CA ILE A 19 -66.59 -8.18 -19.79
C ILE A 19 -65.54 -8.86 -18.91
N ALA A 20 -65.22 -10.13 -19.16
CA ALA A 20 -64.19 -10.86 -18.43
C ALA A 20 -62.79 -10.26 -18.65
N GLU A 21 -62.47 -9.82 -19.88
CA GLU A 21 -61.23 -9.12 -20.20
C GLU A 21 -61.14 -7.77 -19.47
N MET A 22 -62.22 -6.98 -19.47
CA MET A 22 -62.29 -5.72 -18.73
C MET A 22 -62.17 -5.93 -17.21
N GLN A 23 -62.77 -6.98 -16.66
CA GLN A 23 -62.64 -7.33 -15.25
C GLN A 23 -61.20 -7.73 -14.89
N ARG A 24 -60.52 -8.52 -15.73
CA ARG A 24 -59.08 -8.84 -15.55
C ARG A 24 -58.21 -7.60 -15.62
N LYS A 25 -58.50 -6.67 -16.53
CA LYS A 25 -57.78 -5.40 -16.66
C LYS A 25 -57.98 -4.49 -15.44
N ILE A 26 -59.20 -4.42 -14.91
CA ILE A 26 -59.49 -3.71 -13.65
C ILE A 26 -58.73 -4.34 -12.49
N GLN A 27 -58.76 -5.66 -12.35
CA GLN A 27 -58.00 -6.36 -11.31
C GLN A 27 -56.50 -6.07 -11.43
N LEU A 28 -55.93 -6.11 -12.63
CA LEU A 28 -54.51 -5.78 -12.85
C LEU A 28 -54.19 -4.35 -12.41
N LEU A 29 -55.04 -3.36 -12.76
CA LEU A 29 -54.87 -1.98 -12.32
C LEU A 29 -55.00 -1.82 -10.80
N GLU A 30 -55.88 -2.59 -10.15
CA GLU A 30 -56.01 -2.62 -8.69
C GLU A 30 -54.76 -3.22 -8.02
N TRP A 31 -54.20 -4.29 -8.59
CA TRP A 31 -52.93 -4.89 -8.14
C TRP A 31 -51.76 -3.93 -8.33
N ASP A 32 -51.66 -3.26 -9.48
CA ASP A 32 -50.65 -2.25 -9.73
C ASP A 32 -50.78 -1.11 -8.72
N ARG A 33 -51.99 -0.57 -8.53
CA ARG A 33 -52.24 0.48 -7.53
C ARG A 33 -51.83 0.05 -6.13
N LYS A 34 -52.11 -1.20 -5.75
CA LYS A 34 -51.71 -1.77 -4.46
C LYS A 34 -50.20 -1.92 -4.36
N ALA A 35 -49.52 -2.44 -5.38
CA ALA A 35 -48.07 -2.58 -5.43
C ALA A 35 -47.37 -1.21 -5.38
N TYR A 36 -47.88 -0.21 -6.10
CA TYR A 36 -47.38 1.16 -6.03
C TYR A 36 -47.55 1.76 -4.62
N TYR A 37 -48.70 1.53 -3.98
CA TYR A 37 -48.94 2.01 -2.62
C TYR A 37 -48.01 1.32 -1.60
N GLU A 38 -47.84 0.00 -1.70
CA GLU A 38 -46.95 -0.77 -0.83
C GLU A 38 -45.48 -0.37 -1.03
N SER A 39 -45.05 -0.16 -2.28
CA SER A 39 -43.72 0.35 -2.62
C SER A 39 -43.49 1.77 -2.10
N SER A 40 -44.50 2.65 -2.24
CA SER A 40 -44.45 4.01 -1.69
C SER A 40 -44.40 4.00 -0.16
N GLN A 41 -45.18 3.15 0.51
CA GLN A 41 -45.10 3.01 1.96
C GLN A 41 -43.75 2.44 2.41
N ALA A 42 -43.21 1.45 1.70
CA ALA A 42 -41.92 0.86 2.01
C ALA A 42 -40.79 1.89 1.85
N THR A 43 -40.82 2.70 0.78
CA THR A 43 -39.85 3.80 0.59
C THR A 43 -40.02 4.89 1.65
N MET A 44 -41.24 5.25 2.03
CA MET A 44 -41.48 6.18 3.15
C MET A 44 -40.96 5.65 4.49
N LYS A 45 -41.14 4.36 4.78
CA LYS A 45 -40.59 3.72 6.00
C LYS A 45 -39.06 3.74 5.99
N LYS A 46 -38.43 3.33 4.88
CA LYS A 46 -36.97 3.42 4.70
C LYS A 46 -36.47 4.85 4.90
N ASN A 47 -37.12 5.84 4.27
CA ASN A 47 -36.74 7.24 4.42
C ASN A 47 -36.87 7.73 5.87
N LYS A 48 -37.92 7.32 6.60
CA LYS A 48 -38.07 7.63 8.04
C LYS A 48 -36.94 7.02 8.86
N GLU A 49 -36.58 5.76 8.61
CA GLU A 49 -35.46 5.09 9.27
C GLU A 49 -34.13 5.78 8.97
N THR A 50 -33.88 6.16 7.71
CA THR A 50 -32.70 6.94 7.32
C THR A 50 -32.64 8.29 8.02
N ILE A 51 -33.76 9.03 8.12
CA ILE A 51 -33.82 10.29 8.84
C ILE A 51 -33.51 10.10 10.33
N LEU A 52 -34.05 9.04 10.95
CA LEU A 52 -33.76 8.73 12.35
C LEU A 52 -32.28 8.40 12.56
N HIS A 53 -31.70 7.59 11.67
CA HIS A 53 -30.26 7.28 11.69
C HIS A 53 -29.42 8.56 11.56
N LEU A 54 -29.71 9.42 10.58
CA LEU A 54 -29.01 10.70 10.38
C LEU A 54 -29.15 11.66 11.57
N ARG A 55 -30.30 11.67 12.25
CA ARG A 55 -30.51 12.46 13.47
C ARG A 55 -29.69 11.93 14.64
N GLN A 56 -29.63 10.61 14.82
CA GLN A 56 -28.81 9.98 15.85
C GLN A 56 -27.32 10.24 15.60
N GLU A 57 -26.89 10.15 14.34
CA GLU A 57 -25.53 10.46 13.93
C GLU A 57 -25.18 11.93 14.17
N ASN A 58 -26.05 12.87 13.78
CA ASN A 58 -25.86 14.28 14.11
C ASN A 58 -25.75 14.53 15.62
N LYS A 59 -26.57 13.85 16.44
CA LYS A 59 -26.48 13.94 17.90
C LYS A 59 -25.16 13.35 18.43
N ARG A 60 -24.64 12.29 17.81
CA ARG A 60 -23.32 11.71 18.13
C ARG A 60 -22.20 12.67 17.75
N LEU A 61 -22.23 13.26 16.56
CA LEU A 61 -21.23 14.21 16.08
C LEU A 61 -21.20 15.48 16.93
N ARG A 62 -22.36 16.03 17.31
CA ARG A 62 -22.44 17.17 18.23
C ARG A 62 -21.85 16.86 19.60
N ARG A 63 -22.07 15.64 20.14
CA ARG A 63 -21.44 15.21 21.40
C ARG A 63 -19.92 15.11 21.28
N ARG A 64 -19.42 14.48 20.21
CA ARG A 64 -17.97 14.42 19.95
C ARG A 64 -17.34 15.80 19.83
N LEU A 65 -18.00 16.72 19.11
CA LEU A 65 -17.53 18.09 18.97
C LEU A 65 -17.45 18.80 20.33
N ALA A 66 -18.49 18.65 21.17
CA ALA A 66 -18.49 19.19 22.53
C ALA A 66 -17.36 18.57 23.37
N GLU A 67 -17.17 17.26 23.33
CA GLU A 67 -16.07 16.56 24.01
C GLU A 67 -14.71 17.11 23.57
N THR A 68 -14.46 17.27 22.27
CA THR A 68 -13.20 17.84 21.76
C THR A 68 -12.99 19.26 22.23
N HIS A 69 -14.03 20.11 22.26
CA HIS A 69 -13.91 21.46 22.81
C HIS A 69 -13.62 21.45 24.31
N THR A 70 -14.21 20.52 25.08
CA THR A 70 -13.89 20.42 26.52
C THR A 70 -12.47 19.95 26.78
N VAL A 71 -11.92 19.07 25.93
CA VAL A 71 -10.53 18.61 26.01
C VAL A 71 -9.58 19.76 25.67
N ASP A 72 -9.83 20.47 24.57
CA ASP A 72 -9.06 21.65 24.18
C ASP A 72 -9.09 22.74 25.28
N GLU A 73 -10.26 23.00 25.87
CA GLU A 73 -10.37 23.94 26.99
C GLU A 73 -9.55 23.51 28.22
N LYS A 74 -9.50 22.22 28.53
CA LYS A 74 -8.69 21.70 29.64
C LYS A 74 -7.20 21.89 29.37
N ILE A 75 -6.74 21.53 28.16
CA ILE A 75 -5.35 21.71 27.74
C ILE A 75 -4.93 23.18 27.84
N VAL A 76 -5.77 24.10 27.36
CA VAL A 76 -5.53 25.54 27.48
C VAL A 76 -5.56 25.99 28.96
N LYS A 77 -6.49 25.50 29.78
CA LYS A 77 -6.55 25.84 31.21
C LYS A 77 -5.32 25.38 31.99
N ASP A 78 -4.78 24.22 31.64
CA ASP A 78 -3.59 23.64 32.28
C ASP A 78 -2.32 24.35 31.82
N ALA A 79 -2.17 24.60 30.51
CA ALA A 79 -1.01 25.32 29.96
C ALA A 79 -0.91 26.77 30.46
N PHE A 80 -2.04 27.45 30.68
CA PHE A 80 -2.09 28.85 31.12
C PHE A 80 -2.46 29.03 32.60
N HIS A 81 -2.23 28.03 33.46
CA HIS A 81 -2.60 28.09 34.88
C HIS A 81 -1.98 29.29 35.62
N ASN A 82 -0.76 29.70 35.24
CA ASN A 82 0.00 30.80 35.84
C ASN A 82 -0.08 32.14 35.07
N ARG A 83 -0.84 32.22 33.97
CA ARG A 83 -0.92 33.41 33.09
C ARG A 83 -2.36 33.87 32.86
N GLY A 84 -2.97 34.41 33.91
CA GLY A 84 -4.41 34.74 33.96
C GLY A 84 -4.93 35.64 32.82
N MET A 85 -4.15 36.63 32.38
CA MET A 85 -4.54 37.52 31.27
C MET A 85 -4.51 36.81 29.90
N GLU A 86 -3.50 35.97 29.67
CA GLU A 86 -3.39 35.20 28.42
C GLU A 86 -4.46 34.12 28.34
N LYS A 87 -4.80 33.49 29.49
CA LYS A 87 -5.86 32.48 29.60
C LYS A 87 -7.20 32.99 29.07
N ALA A 88 -7.57 34.24 29.31
CA ALA A 88 -8.83 34.81 28.84
C ALA A 88 -8.88 34.96 27.30
N ALA A 89 -7.74 35.26 26.66
CA ALA A 89 -7.64 35.44 25.21
C ALA A 89 -7.79 34.13 24.41
N PHE A 90 -7.72 32.97 25.08
CA PHE A 90 -7.72 31.64 24.47
C PHE A 90 -8.92 30.76 24.84
N LYS A 91 -9.89 31.27 25.63
CA LYS A 91 -11.02 30.47 26.15
C LYS A 91 -11.95 29.82 25.10
N ASN A 92 -11.94 30.31 23.85
CA ASN A 92 -12.81 29.82 22.77
C ASN A 92 -12.03 29.36 21.53
N LYS A 93 -10.72 29.15 21.64
CA LYS A 93 -9.85 28.78 20.53
C LYS A 93 -9.42 27.32 20.66
N SER A 94 -9.32 26.61 19.55
CA SER A 94 -8.81 25.23 19.58
C SER A 94 -7.35 25.22 20.01
N GLY A 95 -6.89 24.15 20.65
CA GLY A 95 -5.50 24.00 21.07
C GLY A 95 -4.50 24.31 19.94
N LYS A 96 -4.80 23.90 18.71
CA LYS A 96 -3.97 24.20 17.52
C LYS A 96 -3.90 25.69 17.18
N GLU A 97 -5.03 26.39 17.27
CA GLU A 97 -5.08 27.84 17.03
C GLU A 97 -4.33 28.60 18.13
N THR A 98 -4.40 28.13 19.38
CA THR A 98 -3.63 28.73 20.48
C THR A 98 -2.13 28.58 20.27
N LEU A 99 -1.68 27.43 19.78
CA LEU A 99 -0.28 27.18 19.43
C LEU A 99 0.19 28.11 18.31
N GLN A 100 -0.55 28.21 17.20
CA GLN A 100 -0.18 29.10 16.09
C GLN A 100 -0.05 30.57 16.52
N ILE A 101 -0.97 31.06 17.35
CA ILE A 101 -0.89 32.43 17.88
C ILE A 101 0.32 32.60 18.80
N LEU A 102 0.65 31.57 19.60
CA LEU A 102 1.82 31.61 20.47
C LEU A 102 3.12 31.58 19.67
N ASP A 103 3.20 30.74 18.64
CA ASP A 103 4.34 30.66 17.72
C ASP A 103 4.58 31.99 17.01
N GLN A 104 3.51 32.64 16.52
CA GLN A 104 3.62 33.97 15.93
C GLN A 104 4.18 34.99 16.94
N LYS A 105 3.71 34.97 18.20
CA LYS A 105 4.23 35.84 19.27
C LYS A 105 5.70 35.56 19.58
N VAL A 106 6.12 34.29 19.54
CA VAL A 106 7.53 33.91 19.74
C VAL A 106 8.38 34.45 18.60
N CYS A 107 7.94 34.29 17.35
CA CYS A 107 8.60 34.86 16.17
C CYS A 107 8.75 36.37 16.28
N ASP A 108 7.70 37.09 16.68
CA ASP A 108 7.75 38.55 16.84
C ASP A 108 8.71 38.97 17.96
N LYS A 109 8.73 38.26 19.09
CA LYS A 109 9.70 38.51 20.17
C LYS A 109 11.12 38.20 19.74
N MET A 110 11.33 37.13 18.97
CA MET A 110 12.64 36.75 18.43
C MET A 110 13.17 37.82 17.46
N LYS A 111 12.32 38.32 16.57
CA LYS A 111 12.65 39.45 15.68
C LYS A 111 13.05 40.70 16.47
N LYS A 112 12.28 41.06 17.51
CA LYS A 112 12.62 42.19 18.40
C LYS A 112 13.95 41.97 19.12
N LEU A 113 14.21 40.76 19.62
CA LEU A 113 15.46 40.41 20.29
C LEU A 113 16.65 40.48 19.34
N ASN A 114 16.51 39.99 18.11
CA ASN A 114 17.56 40.08 17.09
C ASN A 114 17.84 41.53 16.69
N ALA A 115 16.80 42.37 16.56
CA ALA A 115 16.98 43.79 16.32
C ALA A 115 17.72 44.49 17.48
N LEU A 116 17.37 44.18 18.73
CA LEU A 116 18.08 44.71 19.91
C LEU A 116 19.53 44.21 19.97
N LYS A 117 19.79 42.94 19.66
CA LYS A 117 21.15 42.39 19.57
C LYS A 117 21.96 43.14 18.51
N HIS A 118 21.43 43.33 17.31
CA HIS A 118 22.10 44.09 16.26
C HIS A 118 22.38 45.54 16.71
N GLN A 119 21.43 46.20 17.38
CA GLN A 119 21.66 47.54 17.94
C GLN A 119 22.72 47.54 19.06
N ALA A 120 22.79 46.52 19.90
CA ALA A 120 23.83 46.40 20.91
C ALA A 120 25.21 46.16 20.28
N GLU A 121 25.27 45.27 19.28
CA GLU A 121 26.48 44.94 18.51
C GLU A 121 27.05 46.18 17.79
N THR A 122 26.19 46.96 17.14
CA THR A 122 26.58 48.20 16.45
C THR A 122 27.09 49.25 17.43
N ARG A 123 26.41 49.46 18.57
CA ARG A 123 26.90 50.36 19.62
C ARG A 123 28.23 49.88 20.20
N ARG A 124 28.42 48.57 20.37
CA ARG A 124 29.68 47.97 20.84
C ARG A 124 30.83 48.24 19.87
N ARG A 125 30.64 47.99 18.57
CA ARG A 125 31.65 48.30 17.54
C ARG A 125 32.01 49.78 17.54
N HIS A 126 31.01 50.66 17.66
CA HIS A 126 31.25 52.10 17.73
C HIS A 126 32.07 52.50 18.98
N LEU A 127 31.82 51.86 20.13
CA LEU A 127 32.65 52.04 21.32
C LEU A 127 34.08 51.53 21.12
N GLU A 128 34.26 50.37 20.49
CA GLU A 128 35.58 49.81 20.16
C GLU A 128 36.36 50.73 19.21
N GLU A 129 35.70 51.31 18.19
CA GLU A 129 36.28 52.32 17.30
C GLU A 129 36.69 53.59 18.06
N LEU A 130 35.83 54.09 18.95
CA LEU A 130 36.13 55.29 19.74
C LEU A 130 37.28 55.03 20.74
N GLN A 131 37.35 53.84 21.32
CA GLN A 131 38.47 53.41 22.16
C GLN A 131 39.77 53.34 21.35
N LEU A 132 39.74 52.80 20.12
CA LEU A 132 40.90 52.80 19.23
C LEU A 132 41.36 54.21 18.86
N GLN A 133 40.43 55.12 18.58
CA GLN A 133 40.75 56.53 18.32
C GLN A 133 41.34 57.22 19.54
N TYR A 134 40.78 56.98 20.73
CA TYR A 134 41.32 57.49 21.99
C TYR A 134 42.73 56.96 22.25
N ASN A 135 42.95 55.66 22.10
CA ASN A 135 44.27 55.04 22.28
C ASN A 135 45.28 55.56 21.25
N ARG A 136 44.87 55.81 20.01
CA ARG A 136 45.71 56.43 18.98
C ARG A 136 46.07 57.87 19.35
N ALA A 137 45.10 58.69 19.77
CA ALA A 137 45.33 60.06 20.22
C ALA A 137 46.20 60.12 21.49
N GLN A 138 46.03 59.17 22.42
CA GLN A 138 46.88 59.03 23.59
C GLN A 138 48.31 58.63 23.19
N SER A 139 48.48 57.69 22.25
CA SER A 139 49.79 57.31 21.71
C SER A 139 50.45 58.47 20.95
N GLU A 140 49.68 59.34 20.30
CA GLU A 140 50.17 60.55 19.63
C GLU A 140 50.53 61.66 20.63
N CYS A 141 49.80 61.78 21.74
CA CYS A 141 50.14 62.70 22.84
C CYS A 141 51.35 62.20 23.64
N GLU A 142 51.46 60.91 23.93
CA GLU A 142 52.61 60.29 24.59
C GLU A 142 53.83 60.24 23.64
N GLY A 143 53.62 60.07 22.33
CA GLY A 143 54.68 60.17 21.32
C GLY A 143 55.17 61.61 21.07
N GLY A 144 54.34 62.62 21.35
CA GLY A 144 54.71 64.04 21.31
C GLY A 144 55.27 64.59 22.63
N HIS A 145 55.07 63.89 23.74
CA HIS A 145 55.47 64.30 25.08
C HIS A 145 56.54 63.38 25.68
N LEU A 146 57.52 62.99 24.87
CA LEU A 146 58.74 62.29 25.32
C LEU A 146 60.03 62.99 24.83
N VAL A 147 59.97 64.30 24.57
CA VAL A 147 61.16 65.14 24.29
C VAL A 147 61.35 66.27 25.31
N ALA A 148 60.43 66.48 26.26
CA ALA A 148 60.64 67.45 27.31
C ALA A 148 59.97 67.00 28.60
N GLU A 149 60.75 66.99 29.67
CA GLU A 149 60.35 66.82 31.07
C GLU A 149 60.20 65.36 31.54
N ASP A 150 61.34 64.71 31.76
CA ASP A 150 61.59 63.97 33.00
C ASP A 150 63.09 63.98 33.31
N ARG A 151 63.57 65.19 33.62
CA ARG A 151 64.74 65.41 34.47
C ARG A 151 64.20 65.95 35.79
N LYS A 152 64.12 65.11 36.82
CA LYS A 152 64.65 65.35 38.18
C LYS A 152 64.01 64.42 39.23
N GLU A 153 64.91 63.80 40.00
CA GLU A 153 64.72 63.13 41.30
C GLU A 153 64.01 61.77 41.18
N GLU A 154 64.66 60.64 41.41
CA GLU A 154 65.21 60.26 42.71
C GLU A 154 66.63 59.68 42.62
N ASP A 155 67.41 60.09 43.60
CA ASP A 155 68.81 59.74 43.84
C ASP A 155 68.84 58.73 45.00
N LYS A 156 69.68 57.70 44.89
CA LYS A 156 70.42 56.96 45.96
C LYS A 156 70.09 55.48 46.25
N SER A 157 71.20 54.74 46.31
CA SER A 157 71.45 53.36 46.77
C SER A 157 70.84 52.27 45.89
N GLU A 158 71.55 51.30 45.31
CA GLU A 158 72.89 50.74 45.48
C GLU A 158 73.44 50.48 44.04
N GLY A 159 74.69 50.75 43.68
CA GLY A 159 75.85 50.10 44.27
C GLY A 159 75.96 48.67 43.74
N GLU A 160 76.54 48.49 42.54
CA GLU A 160 76.98 47.22 41.94
C GLU A 160 75.93 46.08 41.85
N LEU A 161 75.28 45.90 40.69
CA LEU A 161 74.78 44.62 40.11
C LEU A 161 73.91 44.87 38.84
N THR A 162 74.34 45.80 37.96
CA THR A 162 73.48 46.40 36.93
C THR A 162 73.28 45.53 35.67
N GLU A 163 73.90 44.35 35.57
CA GLU A 163 73.63 43.43 34.46
C GLU A 163 72.58 42.34 34.81
N ASP A 164 72.38 42.03 36.09
CA ASP A 164 71.51 40.91 36.50
C ASP A 164 70.02 41.27 36.57
N GLN A 165 69.65 42.52 36.87
CA GLN A 165 68.25 42.95 36.93
C GLN A 165 67.50 42.92 35.59
N PRO A 166 68.06 43.43 34.47
CA PRO A 166 67.43 43.27 33.15
C PRO A 166 67.43 41.80 32.71
N GLN A 167 68.47 41.03 33.01
CA GLN A 167 68.53 39.60 32.69
C GLN A 167 67.51 38.77 33.49
N GLN A 168 67.27 39.07 34.77
CA GLN A 168 66.22 38.43 35.56
C GLN A 168 64.82 38.74 35.02
N LYS A 169 64.55 40.01 34.65
CA LYS A 169 63.28 40.38 34.02
C LYS A 169 63.08 39.66 32.69
N LEU A 170 64.14 39.51 31.88
CA LEU A 170 64.13 38.75 30.63
C LEU A 170 63.83 37.26 30.85
N ARG A 171 64.42 36.63 31.88
CA ARG A 171 64.11 35.24 32.25
C ARG A 171 62.66 35.07 32.71
N VAL A 172 62.13 35.99 33.51
CA VAL A 172 60.73 35.94 33.97
C VAL A 172 59.76 36.13 32.81
N LEU A 173 60.04 37.06 31.90
CA LEU A 173 59.24 37.28 30.70
C LEU A 173 59.31 36.08 29.75
N GLY A 174 60.50 35.47 29.57
CA GLY A 174 60.69 34.24 28.82
C GLY A 174 59.85 33.08 29.37
N ASN A 175 59.94 32.83 30.68
CA ASN A 175 59.14 31.79 31.35
C ASN A 175 57.63 32.05 31.26
N ARG A 176 57.21 33.32 31.26
CA ARG A 176 55.80 33.70 31.14
C ARG A 176 55.28 33.53 29.71
N LEU A 177 56.12 33.82 28.71
CA LEU A 177 55.86 33.55 27.30
C LEU A 177 55.72 32.05 27.05
N GLU A 178 56.65 31.24 27.56
CA GLU A 178 56.65 29.78 27.38
C GLU A 178 55.41 29.14 28.05
N LYS A 179 55.01 29.61 29.24
CA LYS A 179 53.73 29.24 29.87
C LYS A 179 52.52 29.63 29.05
N ALA A 180 52.54 30.78 28.39
CA ALA A 180 51.44 31.20 27.50
C ALA A 180 51.39 30.31 26.25
N GLN A 181 52.54 29.97 25.67
CA GLN A 181 52.65 29.06 24.52
C GLN A 181 52.14 27.65 24.85
N LEU A 182 52.53 27.08 26.01
CA LEU A 182 52.00 25.78 26.47
C LEU A 182 50.48 25.81 26.63
N LYS A 183 49.92 26.88 27.22
CA LYS A 183 48.46 27.04 27.32
C LYS A 183 47.77 27.18 25.97
N CYS A 184 48.38 27.87 25.01
CA CYS A 184 47.86 27.94 23.64
C CYS A 184 47.86 26.57 22.97
N GLN A 185 48.94 25.79 23.12
CA GLN A 185 49.03 24.43 22.58
C GLN A 185 48.00 23.49 23.23
N GLU A 186 47.81 23.57 24.55
CA GLU A 186 46.75 22.82 25.24
C GLU A 186 45.35 23.23 24.77
N ALA A 187 45.10 24.53 24.61
CA ALA A 187 43.83 25.04 24.09
C ALA A 187 43.58 24.57 22.64
N GLU A 188 44.60 24.55 21.79
CA GLU A 188 44.53 23.99 20.44
C GLU A 188 44.23 22.50 20.45
N HIS A 189 44.86 21.74 21.35
CA HIS A 189 44.60 20.30 21.49
C HIS A 189 43.16 20.04 21.93
N ILE A 190 42.66 20.80 22.92
CA ILE A 190 41.26 20.75 23.37
C ILE A 190 40.31 21.13 22.23
N MET A 191 40.63 22.18 21.47
CA MET A 191 39.82 22.64 20.33
C MET A 191 39.75 21.56 19.24
N LYS A 192 40.89 20.91 18.91
CA LYS A 192 40.91 19.77 17.99
C LYS A 192 40.02 18.62 18.49
N GLY A 193 40.01 18.36 19.80
CA GLY A 193 39.09 17.40 20.42
C GLY A 193 37.62 17.75 20.23
N TYR A 194 37.23 19.00 20.48
CA TYR A 194 35.85 19.46 20.27
C TYR A 194 35.45 19.45 18.79
N LEU A 195 36.36 19.77 17.87
CA LEU A 195 36.09 19.69 16.44
C LEU A 195 35.82 18.26 15.98
N LYS A 196 36.59 17.28 16.48
CA LYS A 196 36.33 15.85 16.23
C LYS A 196 34.98 15.40 16.79
N LEU A 197 34.65 15.81 18.02
CA LEU A 197 33.35 15.50 18.63
C LEU A 197 32.20 16.11 17.82
N LYS A 198 32.36 17.36 17.35
CA LYS A 198 31.38 18.01 16.49
C LYS A 198 31.18 17.25 15.17
N ALA A 199 32.27 16.82 14.52
CA ALA A 199 32.19 16.03 13.28
C ALA A 199 31.43 14.71 13.52
N HIS A 200 31.75 13.99 14.59
CA HIS A 200 31.04 12.76 14.97
C HIS A 200 29.54 12.99 15.20
N LEU A 201 29.17 14.06 15.92
CA LEU A 201 27.76 14.41 16.14
C LEU A 201 27.05 14.82 14.85
N GLN A 202 27.75 15.47 13.93
CA GLN A 202 27.21 15.80 12.61
C GLN A 202 26.96 14.54 11.79
N ASP A 203 27.90 13.59 11.77
CA ASP A 203 27.73 12.31 11.09
C ASP A 203 26.57 11.50 11.68
N GLU A 204 26.47 11.42 13.02
CA GLU A 204 25.33 10.78 13.69
C GLU A 204 24.00 11.48 13.35
N SER A 205 23.98 12.81 13.30
CA SER A 205 22.77 13.57 12.96
C SER A 205 22.23 13.23 11.57
N LEU A 206 23.11 12.93 10.61
CA LEU A 206 22.73 12.52 9.27
C LEU A 206 22.08 11.13 9.26
N THR A 207 22.49 10.23 10.18
CA THR A 207 21.93 8.87 10.27
C THR A 207 20.54 8.81 10.91
N TYR A 208 20.20 9.75 11.80
CA TYR A 208 18.92 9.71 12.51
C TYR A 208 17.71 9.79 11.57
N GLN A 209 17.79 10.56 10.49
CA GLN A 209 16.68 10.65 9.54
C GLN A 209 16.42 9.30 8.88
N SER A 210 17.46 8.59 8.44
CA SER A 210 17.33 7.24 7.87
C SER A 210 16.73 6.24 8.86
N HIS A 211 17.16 6.28 10.11
CA HIS A 211 16.58 5.43 11.16
C HIS A 211 15.11 5.77 11.44
N LEU A 212 14.73 7.06 11.43
CA LEU A 212 13.34 7.49 11.59
C LEU A 212 12.49 7.03 10.40
N ASP A 213 12.96 7.22 9.18
CA ASP A 213 12.26 6.80 7.96
C ASP A 213 12.05 5.27 7.95
N ALA A 214 13.05 4.49 8.38
CA ALA A 214 12.94 3.04 8.52
C ALA A 214 11.90 2.63 9.58
N LEU A 215 11.90 3.29 10.75
CA LEU A 215 10.92 3.04 11.80
C LEU A 215 9.50 3.45 11.36
N GLU A 216 9.36 4.56 10.64
CA GLU A 216 8.07 4.99 10.08
C GLU A 216 7.55 3.99 9.04
N ALA A 217 8.41 3.49 8.16
CA ALA A 217 8.07 2.45 7.19
C ALA A 217 7.62 1.15 7.88
N GLU A 218 8.30 0.73 8.95
CA GLU A 218 7.93 -0.44 9.75
C GLU A 218 6.56 -0.24 10.42
N ILE A 219 6.31 0.93 11.02
CA ILE A 219 5.02 1.28 11.62
C ILE A 219 3.90 1.26 10.57
N LEU A 220 4.16 1.75 9.35
CA LEU A 220 3.19 1.73 8.25
C LEU A 220 2.86 0.29 7.80
N LYS A 221 3.88 -0.58 7.68
CA LYS A 221 3.68 -2.01 7.39
C LYS A 221 2.84 -2.68 8.47
N GLN A 222 3.19 -2.51 9.75
CA GLN A 222 2.44 -3.09 10.86
C GLN A 222 0.99 -2.59 10.92
N ARG A 223 0.75 -1.30 10.60
CA ARG A 223 -0.62 -0.76 10.49
C ARG A 223 -1.39 -1.35 9.31
N GLN A 224 -0.73 -1.70 8.22
CA GLN A 224 -1.37 -2.39 7.10
C GLN A 224 -1.72 -3.83 7.48
N GLU A 225 -0.78 -4.58 8.05
CA GLU A 225 -1.01 -5.94 8.53
C GLU A 225 -2.15 -6.00 9.56
N LEU A 226 -2.20 -5.04 10.49
CA LEU A 226 -3.27 -4.95 11.47
C LEU A 226 -4.64 -4.69 10.81
N ARG A 227 -4.70 -3.87 9.75
CA ARG A 227 -5.94 -3.67 8.97
C ARG A 227 -6.36 -4.94 8.25
N GLU A 228 -5.42 -5.66 7.64
CA GLU A 228 -5.69 -6.93 6.96
C GLU A 228 -6.19 -8.00 7.95
N LEU A 229 -5.57 -8.10 9.13
CA LEU A 229 -6.03 -8.98 10.22
C LEU A 229 -7.41 -8.59 10.75
N GLN A 230 -7.72 -7.29 10.85
CA GLN A 230 -9.06 -6.83 11.23
C GLN A 230 -10.12 -7.24 10.19
N VAL A 231 -9.82 -7.10 8.90
CA VAL A 231 -10.71 -7.56 7.82
C VAL A 231 -10.92 -9.07 7.88
N MET A 232 -9.85 -9.84 8.07
CA MET A 232 -9.94 -11.29 8.24
C MET A 232 -10.80 -11.67 9.46
N ASN A 233 -10.58 -11.03 10.60
CA ASN A 233 -11.36 -11.27 11.83
C ASN A 233 -12.83 -10.94 11.60
N ASN A 234 -13.15 -9.79 11.00
CA ASN A 234 -14.52 -9.44 10.65
C ASN A 234 -15.16 -10.49 9.72
N GLY A 235 -14.42 -10.97 8.71
CA GLY A 235 -14.87 -12.07 7.84
C GLY A 235 -15.13 -13.37 8.59
N ALA A 236 -14.25 -13.74 9.52
CA ALA A 236 -14.42 -14.93 10.36
C ALA A 236 -15.62 -14.80 11.32
N GLN A 237 -15.86 -13.60 11.88
CA GLN A 237 -17.02 -13.31 12.72
C GLN A 237 -18.32 -13.45 11.92
N LEU A 238 -18.39 -12.84 10.73
CA LEU A 238 -19.54 -12.95 9.84
C LEU A 238 -19.82 -14.41 9.45
N SER A 239 -18.78 -15.17 9.09
CA SER A 239 -18.92 -16.60 8.75
C SER A 239 -19.46 -17.42 9.92
N ARG A 240 -18.94 -17.19 11.13
CA ARG A 240 -19.44 -17.84 12.35
C ARG A 240 -20.88 -17.45 12.66
N ASP A 241 -21.25 -16.19 12.49
CA ASP A 241 -22.62 -15.73 12.75
C ASP A 241 -23.59 -16.29 11.70
N MET A 242 -23.19 -16.37 10.43
CA MET A 242 -23.94 -17.06 9.38
C MET A 242 -24.12 -18.54 9.71
N ALA A 243 -23.06 -19.24 10.13
CA ALA A 243 -23.14 -20.65 10.51
C ALA A 243 -24.05 -20.87 11.73
N LYS A 244 -24.06 -19.95 12.70
CA LYS A 244 -24.99 -20.01 13.84
C LYS A 244 -26.44 -19.81 13.41
N VAL A 245 -26.71 -18.87 12.51
CA VAL A 245 -28.07 -18.65 11.98
C VAL A 245 -28.55 -19.87 11.21
N GLU A 246 -27.69 -20.45 10.35
CA GLU A 246 -28.00 -21.67 9.62
C GLU A 246 -28.27 -22.84 10.59
N LEU A 247 -27.43 -23.01 11.62
CA LEU A 247 -27.64 -24.04 12.64
C LEU A 247 -28.99 -23.86 13.34
N GLN A 248 -29.33 -22.64 13.78
CA GLN A 248 -30.63 -22.35 14.40
C GLN A 248 -31.79 -22.66 13.47
N HIS A 249 -31.68 -22.32 12.18
CA HIS A 249 -32.71 -22.63 11.19
C HIS A 249 -32.92 -24.13 11.03
N GLN A 250 -31.83 -24.90 10.94
CA GLN A 250 -31.86 -26.36 10.86
C GLN A 250 -32.45 -26.98 12.14
N GLU A 251 -32.09 -26.47 13.32
CA GLU A 251 -32.66 -26.91 14.59
C GLU A 251 -34.18 -26.67 14.64
N GLU A 252 -34.64 -25.48 14.24
CA GLU A 252 -36.07 -25.16 14.17
C GLU A 252 -36.83 -26.04 13.17
N LEU A 253 -36.22 -26.38 12.03
CA LEU A 253 -36.79 -27.33 11.07
C LEU A 253 -36.94 -28.72 11.70
N VAL A 254 -35.89 -29.23 12.33
CA VAL A 254 -35.92 -30.53 13.02
C VAL A 254 -36.97 -30.54 14.14
N TYR A 255 -37.08 -29.47 14.92
CA TYR A 255 -38.11 -29.33 15.95
C TYR A 255 -39.52 -29.32 15.36
N ARG A 256 -39.75 -28.62 14.24
CA ARG A 256 -41.05 -28.60 13.55
C ARG A 256 -41.41 -29.97 13.00
N GLU A 257 -40.49 -30.62 12.28
CA GLU A 257 -40.71 -31.98 11.76
C GLU A 257 -41.00 -32.98 12.89
N ARG A 258 -40.27 -32.88 14.01
CA ARG A 258 -40.51 -33.73 15.18
C ARG A 258 -41.92 -33.52 15.74
N ARG A 259 -42.37 -32.27 15.90
CA ARG A 259 -43.73 -31.95 16.36
C ARG A 259 -44.79 -32.48 15.40
N GLU A 260 -44.58 -32.37 14.10
CA GLU A 260 -45.49 -32.91 13.08
C GLU A 260 -45.56 -34.43 13.15
N ARG A 261 -44.40 -35.11 13.25
CA ARG A 261 -44.34 -36.58 13.43
C ARG A 261 -45.04 -37.02 14.72
N GLU A 262 -44.83 -36.32 15.84
CA GLU A 262 -45.50 -36.60 17.11
C GLU A 262 -47.02 -36.40 17.01
N SER A 263 -47.47 -35.35 16.30
CA SER A 263 -48.89 -35.09 16.03
C SER A 263 -49.53 -36.20 15.18
N ILE A 264 -48.86 -36.63 14.11
CA ILE A 264 -49.30 -37.73 13.26
C ILE A 264 -49.36 -39.05 14.05
N LEU A 265 -48.32 -39.36 14.83
CA LEU A 265 -48.28 -40.54 15.69
C LEU A 265 -49.40 -40.52 16.73
N ALA A 266 -49.70 -39.37 17.34
CA ALA A 266 -50.81 -39.21 18.27
C ALA A 266 -52.17 -39.47 17.61
N ARG A 267 -52.37 -38.97 16.38
CA ARG A 267 -53.59 -39.27 15.59
C ARG A 267 -53.74 -40.77 15.31
N TYR A 268 -52.67 -41.44 14.88
CA TYR A 268 -52.71 -42.88 14.64
C TYR A 268 -52.94 -43.69 15.91
N LYS A 269 -52.33 -43.30 17.04
CA LYS A 269 -52.58 -43.93 18.35
C LYS A 269 -54.05 -43.80 18.75
N LYS A 270 -54.65 -42.62 18.59
CA LYS A 270 -56.07 -42.39 18.88
C LYS A 270 -56.97 -43.26 18.01
N GLN A 271 -56.74 -43.32 16.70
CA GLN A 271 -57.50 -44.19 15.80
C GLN A 271 -57.36 -45.68 16.18
N ALA A 272 -56.15 -46.12 16.55
CA ALA A 272 -55.91 -47.49 16.99
C ALA A 272 -56.62 -47.81 18.32
N GLU A 273 -56.65 -46.87 19.27
CA GLU A 273 -57.39 -46.99 20.53
C GLU A 273 -58.91 -47.05 20.29
N GLU A 274 -59.44 -46.21 19.38
CA GLU A 274 -60.84 -46.23 18.96
C GLU A 274 -61.21 -47.59 18.33
N CYS A 275 -60.42 -48.08 17.38
CA CYS A 275 -60.60 -49.41 16.78
C CYS A 275 -60.57 -50.53 17.83
N LYS A 276 -59.60 -50.51 18.76
CA LYS A 276 -59.54 -51.47 19.88
C LYS A 276 -60.76 -51.37 20.79
N ALA A 277 -61.26 -50.17 21.06
CA ALA A 277 -62.47 -49.97 21.85
C ALA A 277 -63.71 -50.50 21.11
N HIS A 278 -63.81 -50.31 19.80
CA HIS A 278 -64.88 -50.89 18.96
C HIS A 278 -64.82 -52.41 18.95
N ILE A 279 -63.66 -53.02 18.76
CA ILE A 279 -63.47 -54.48 18.82
C ILE A 279 -63.86 -55.00 20.20
N LYS A 280 -63.39 -54.40 21.30
CA LYS A 280 -63.79 -54.80 22.67
C LYS A 280 -65.30 -54.68 22.90
N LYS A 281 -65.97 -53.68 22.30
CA LYS A 281 -67.45 -53.55 22.36
C LYS A 281 -68.14 -54.67 21.57
N LEU A 282 -67.62 -55.01 20.39
CA LEU A 282 -68.11 -56.12 19.58
C LEU A 282 -67.87 -57.46 20.26
N GLU A 283 -66.70 -57.71 20.84
CA GLU A 283 -66.39 -58.89 21.65
C GLU A 283 -67.33 -59.00 22.85
N ARG A 284 -67.58 -57.92 23.59
CA ARG A 284 -68.57 -57.92 24.69
C ARG A 284 -69.99 -58.19 24.20
N ARG A 285 -70.33 -57.82 22.97
CA ARG A 285 -71.64 -58.13 22.36
C ARG A 285 -71.70 -59.57 21.87
N ALA A 286 -70.61 -60.07 21.28
CA ALA A 286 -70.45 -61.44 20.84
C ALA A 286 -70.47 -62.39 22.04
N GLN A 287 -69.75 -62.11 23.13
CA GLN A 287 -69.77 -62.88 24.38
C GLN A 287 -71.18 -62.95 25.01
N ARG A 288 -72.00 -61.91 24.85
CA ARG A 288 -73.42 -61.95 25.26
C ARG A 288 -74.29 -62.76 24.29
N ALA A 289 -73.91 -62.85 23.02
CA ALA A 289 -74.60 -63.65 22.02
C ALA A 289 -74.21 -65.13 22.06
N THR A 290 -72.93 -65.47 22.34
CA THR A 290 -72.48 -66.86 22.53
C THR A 290 -73.00 -67.49 23.82
N MET A 291 -73.35 -66.71 24.84
CA MET A 291 -74.09 -67.21 26.01
C MET A 291 -75.57 -67.52 25.70
N HIS A 292 -76.09 -67.10 24.54
CA HIS A 292 -77.47 -67.36 24.07
C HIS A 292 -77.54 -68.26 22.83
N ALA A 293 -76.40 -68.72 22.30
CA ALA A 293 -76.32 -69.51 21.07
C ALA A 293 -75.71 -70.90 21.31
N ASP A 294 -75.99 -71.50 22.48
CA ASP A 294 -75.65 -72.90 22.78
C ASP A 294 -76.91 -73.76 23.01
N GLU A 295 -78.08 -73.26 22.62
CA GLU A 295 -79.29 -74.06 22.46
C GLU A 295 -79.79 -73.90 21.02
N LEU A 296 -79.79 -75.03 20.28
CA LEU A 296 -80.43 -75.27 18.99
C LEU A 296 -79.63 -74.89 17.73
N SER A 297 -78.97 -75.89 17.12
CA SER A 297 -79.36 -76.38 15.79
C SER A 297 -78.42 -77.47 15.29
N SER A 298 -78.75 -78.72 15.59
CA SER A 298 -78.33 -79.87 14.79
C SER A 298 -79.44 -80.22 13.78
N GLU A 299 -79.01 -80.48 12.54
CA GLU A 299 -79.54 -81.55 11.67
C GLU A 299 -80.78 -81.27 10.79
N ALA A 300 -80.55 -81.23 9.47
CA ALA A 300 -81.52 -81.68 8.46
C ALA A 300 -80.78 -82.19 7.21
N GLN A 301 -80.64 -83.51 7.11
CA GLN A 301 -80.35 -84.24 5.86
C GLN A 301 -81.62 -84.30 4.98
N ARG A 302 -81.44 -84.33 3.65
CA ARG A 302 -82.10 -85.16 2.60
C ARG A 302 -82.08 -84.44 1.25
N SER A 303 -81.23 -84.83 0.29
CA SER A 303 -81.35 -85.92 -0.70
C SER A 303 -82.21 -85.57 -1.92
N ALA A 304 -81.62 -85.55 -3.13
CA ALA A 304 -82.03 -86.32 -4.31
C ALA A 304 -81.21 -85.91 -5.55
N VAL A 305 -80.74 -86.93 -6.28
CA VAL A 305 -79.87 -86.89 -7.45
C VAL A 305 -80.72 -87.09 -8.72
N GLY A 306 -80.49 -86.30 -9.77
CA GLY A 306 -80.41 -86.84 -11.13
C GLY A 306 -81.01 -86.05 -12.31
N VAL A 307 -80.19 -85.22 -12.99
CA VAL A 307 -80.18 -85.01 -14.47
C VAL A 307 -78.73 -84.77 -14.96
N GLY A 308 -78.05 -85.85 -15.32
CA GLY A 308 -76.60 -86.02 -15.15
C GLY A 308 -75.57 -85.44 -16.14
N GLU A 309 -75.85 -84.48 -17.02
CA GLU A 309 -74.77 -83.83 -17.81
C GLU A 309 -74.93 -82.30 -17.99
N GLU A 310 -76.14 -81.77 -18.11
CA GLU A 310 -76.39 -80.32 -18.02
C GLU A 310 -76.37 -79.83 -16.56
N GLU A 311 -76.88 -80.60 -15.58
CA GLU A 311 -76.75 -80.20 -14.17
C GLU A 311 -75.32 -80.25 -13.66
N LYS A 312 -74.42 -81.07 -14.24
CA LYS A 312 -73.02 -81.08 -13.79
C LYS A 312 -72.29 -79.82 -14.23
N THR A 313 -72.56 -79.32 -15.43
CA THR A 313 -71.98 -78.06 -15.91
C THR A 313 -72.63 -76.86 -15.23
N ILE A 314 -73.95 -76.90 -15.01
CA ILE A 314 -74.67 -75.87 -14.25
C ILE A 314 -74.23 -75.89 -12.77
N SER A 315 -74.11 -77.05 -12.12
CA SER A 315 -73.60 -77.19 -10.74
C SER A 315 -72.14 -76.76 -10.64
N ALA A 316 -71.29 -77.06 -11.62
CA ALA A 316 -69.91 -76.58 -11.64
C ALA A 316 -69.83 -75.05 -11.82
N LEU A 317 -70.71 -74.47 -12.65
CA LEU A 317 -70.82 -73.02 -12.81
C LEU A 317 -71.41 -72.35 -11.56
N GLU A 318 -72.38 -72.97 -10.90
CA GLU A 318 -72.97 -72.51 -9.64
C GLU A 318 -71.98 -72.61 -8.48
N GLU A 319 -71.20 -73.68 -8.38
CA GLU A 319 -70.10 -73.83 -7.41
C GLU A 319 -69.00 -72.79 -7.65
N ALA A 320 -68.59 -72.57 -8.90
CA ALA A 320 -67.64 -71.52 -9.26
C ALA A 320 -68.20 -70.12 -8.92
N PHE A 321 -69.49 -69.89 -9.16
CA PHE A 321 -70.14 -68.62 -8.84
C PHE A 321 -70.25 -68.41 -7.33
N GLN A 322 -70.56 -69.46 -6.57
CA GLN A 322 -70.60 -69.45 -5.11
C GLN A 322 -69.20 -69.19 -4.52
N CYS A 323 -68.15 -69.80 -5.09
CA CYS A 323 -66.76 -69.51 -4.71
C CYS A 323 -66.39 -68.05 -4.97
N ILE A 324 -66.80 -67.47 -6.11
CA ILE A 324 -66.60 -66.05 -6.42
C ILE A 324 -67.38 -65.17 -5.44
N LYS A 325 -68.62 -65.56 -5.11
CA LYS A 325 -69.49 -64.85 -4.17
C LYS A 325 -68.91 -64.82 -2.75
N GLU A 326 -68.34 -65.93 -2.31
CA GLU A 326 -67.66 -66.06 -1.01
C GLU A 326 -66.34 -65.29 -0.99
N ALA A 327 -65.53 -65.38 -2.05
CA ALA A 327 -64.26 -64.66 -2.16
C ALA A 327 -64.43 -63.13 -2.28
N THR A 328 -65.53 -62.67 -2.91
CA THR A 328 -65.86 -61.24 -3.04
C THR A 328 -66.74 -60.71 -1.90
N GLY A 329 -67.36 -61.59 -1.11
CA GLY A 329 -68.21 -61.26 0.04
C GLY A 329 -69.53 -60.58 -0.33
N VAL A 330 -70.06 -60.84 -1.52
CA VAL A 330 -71.20 -60.13 -2.12
C VAL A 330 -72.48 -60.98 -2.09
N ARG A 331 -73.67 -60.38 -1.94
CA ARG A 331 -74.94 -61.14 -1.81
C ARG A 331 -75.69 -61.37 -3.12
N ASP A 332 -75.45 -60.54 -4.13
CA ASP A 332 -76.17 -60.53 -5.40
C ASP A 332 -75.22 -60.65 -6.61
N ALA A 333 -75.65 -61.36 -7.65
CA ALA A 333 -74.88 -61.61 -8.86
C ALA A 333 -74.54 -60.31 -9.62
N GLN A 334 -75.43 -59.32 -9.57
CA GLN A 334 -75.24 -58.03 -10.22
C GLN A 334 -74.17 -57.19 -9.50
N GLU A 335 -74.11 -57.22 -8.16
CA GLU A 335 -73.10 -56.50 -7.38
C GLU A 335 -71.68 -57.06 -7.62
N VAL A 336 -71.55 -58.38 -7.90
CA VAL A 336 -70.27 -58.97 -8.32
C VAL A 336 -69.81 -58.33 -9.64
N VAL A 337 -70.69 -58.26 -10.64
CA VAL A 337 -70.39 -57.65 -11.94
C VAL A 337 -70.01 -56.17 -11.79
N GLU A 338 -70.75 -55.40 -10.99
CA GLU A 338 -70.44 -53.99 -10.74
C GLU A 338 -69.07 -53.79 -10.08
N ARG A 339 -68.70 -54.62 -9.10
CA ARG A 339 -67.37 -54.56 -8.47
C ARG A 339 -66.26 -54.94 -9.42
N PHE A 340 -66.45 -55.94 -10.28
CA PHE A 340 -65.47 -56.28 -11.32
C PHE A 340 -65.29 -55.14 -12.32
N ILE A 341 -66.37 -54.47 -12.73
CA ILE A 341 -66.30 -53.28 -13.59
C ILE A 341 -65.57 -52.13 -12.89
N ALA A 342 -65.90 -51.86 -11.61
CA ALA A 342 -65.23 -50.83 -10.82
C ALA A 342 -63.74 -51.14 -10.61
N GLN A 343 -63.40 -52.40 -10.31
CA GLN A 343 -62.02 -52.87 -10.17
C GLN A 343 -61.25 -52.71 -11.47
N GLY A 344 -61.85 -53.08 -12.61
CA GLY A 344 -61.26 -52.88 -13.94
C GLY A 344 -61.03 -51.39 -14.26
N LYS A 345 -61.96 -50.50 -13.86
CA LYS A 345 -61.77 -49.05 -13.98
C LYS A 345 -60.63 -48.55 -13.09
N THR A 346 -60.54 -49.02 -11.84
CA THR A 346 -59.44 -48.64 -10.93
C THR A 346 -58.08 -49.17 -11.41
N GLN A 347 -58.03 -50.37 -11.96
CA GLN A 347 -56.82 -50.93 -12.55
C GLN A 347 -56.34 -50.07 -13.73
N LYS A 348 -57.23 -49.75 -14.67
CA LYS A 348 -56.90 -48.85 -15.79
C LYS A 348 -56.42 -47.49 -15.32
N HIS A 349 -57.05 -46.93 -14.28
CA HIS A 349 -56.61 -45.67 -13.71
C HIS A 349 -55.21 -45.75 -13.10
N LEU A 350 -54.92 -46.82 -12.34
CA LEU A 350 -53.59 -47.06 -11.77
C LEU A 350 -52.52 -47.31 -12.84
N GLU A 351 -52.86 -48.02 -13.91
CA GLU A 351 -52.00 -48.21 -15.08
C GLU A 351 -51.67 -46.87 -15.75
N ASN A 352 -52.68 -46.03 -16.00
CA ASN A 352 -52.45 -44.68 -16.54
C ASN A 352 -51.56 -43.83 -15.63
N LEU A 353 -51.79 -43.88 -14.31
CA LEU A 353 -51.03 -43.11 -13.34
C LEU A 353 -49.58 -43.62 -13.21
N LYS A 354 -49.37 -44.94 -13.38
CA LYS A 354 -48.05 -45.55 -13.51
C LYS A 354 -47.33 -45.05 -14.77
N GLU A 355 -48.01 -45.06 -15.92
CA GLU A 355 -47.43 -44.56 -17.18
C GLU A 355 -47.07 -43.07 -17.10
N GLU A 356 -47.94 -42.24 -16.50
CA GLU A 356 -47.67 -40.82 -16.26
C GLU A 356 -46.46 -40.61 -15.33
N ASN A 357 -46.36 -41.38 -14.25
CA ASN A 357 -45.20 -41.37 -13.37
C ASN A 357 -43.91 -41.83 -14.07
N GLU A 358 -43.99 -42.83 -14.96
CA GLU A 358 -42.84 -43.26 -15.75
C GLU A 358 -42.39 -42.19 -16.74
N ARG A 359 -43.34 -41.52 -17.42
CA ARG A 359 -43.05 -40.39 -18.33
C ARG A 359 -42.41 -39.23 -17.58
N THR A 360 -42.95 -38.83 -16.42
CA THR A 360 -42.40 -37.74 -15.61
C THR A 360 -41.02 -38.10 -15.05
N LEU A 361 -40.81 -39.34 -14.61
CA LEU A 361 -39.51 -39.82 -14.14
C LEU A 361 -38.46 -39.82 -15.26
N GLN A 362 -38.81 -40.24 -16.47
CA GLN A 362 -37.93 -40.14 -17.63
C GLN A 362 -37.60 -38.68 -17.99
N HIS A 363 -38.57 -37.78 -17.92
CA HIS A 363 -38.36 -36.36 -18.15
C HIS A 363 -37.40 -35.75 -17.11
N LEU A 364 -37.62 -36.03 -15.82
CA LEU A 364 -36.74 -35.58 -14.73
C LEU A 364 -35.33 -36.15 -14.85
N LYS A 365 -35.18 -37.42 -15.27
CA LYS A 365 -33.85 -38.01 -15.55
C LYS A 365 -33.13 -37.26 -16.66
N LYS A 366 -33.80 -36.98 -17.78
CA LYS A 366 -33.23 -36.20 -18.89
C LYS A 366 -32.84 -34.79 -18.45
N GLN A 367 -33.68 -34.13 -17.66
CA GLN A 367 -33.37 -32.80 -17.12
C GLN A 367 -32.16 -32.84 -16.17
N ARG A 368 -32.09 -33.83 -15.27
CA ARG A 368 -30.93 -34.04 -14.39
C ARG A 368 -29.66 -34.23 -15.21
N ASP A 369 -29.70 -35.10 -16.22
CA ASP A 369 -28.52 -35.39 -17.04
C ASP A 369 -28.07 -34.16 -17.85
N HIS A 370 -29.03 -33.40 -18.37
CA HIS A 370 -28.76 -32.13 -19.05
C HIS A 370 -28.14 -31.08 -18.11
N LEU A 371 -28.70 -30.91 -16.90
CA LEU A 371 -28.16 -30.02 -15.88
C LEU A 371 -26.76 -30.45 -15.44
N GLN A 372 -26.52 -31.75 -15.31
CA GLN A 372 -25.23 -32.30 -14.92
C GLN A 372 -24.17 -32.10 -16.01
N ALA A 373 -24.52 -32.27 -17.28
CA ALA A 373 -23.64 -31.96 -18.41
C ALA A 373 -23.27 -30.47 -18.44
N ARG A 374 -24.25 -29.58 -18.27
CA ARG A 374 -24.00 -28.13 -18.21
C ARG A 374 -23.13 -27.75 -17.00
N PHE A 375 -23.31 -28.40 -15.86
CA PHE A 375 -22.47 -28.18 -14.69
C PHE A 375 -21.02 -28.61 -14.95
N GLN A 376 -20.81 -29.77 -15.57
CA GLN A 376 -19.47 -30.23 -15.94
C GLN A 376 -18.82 -29.27 -16.94
N GLU A 377 -19.55 -28.85 -17.97
CA GLU A 377 -19.07 -27.85 -18.92
C GLU A 377 -18.66 -26.55 -18.21
N MET A 378 -19.48 -26.02 -17.30
CA MET A 378 -19.14 -24.83 -16.53
C MET A 378 -17.93 -25.05 -15.61
N LYS A 379 -17.80 -26.21 -14.99
CA LYS A 379 -16.67 -26.56 -14.11
C LYS A 379 -15.36 -26.58 -14.89
N TYR A 380 -15.31 -27.29 -16.02
CA TYR A 380 -14.08 -27.45 -16.80
C TYR A 380 -13.78 -26.25 -17.73
N SER A 381 -14.80 -25.55 -18.23
CA SER A 381 -14.60 -24.31 -19.00
C SER A 381 -14.19 -23.13 -18.11
N GLY A 382 -14.59 -23.11 -16.84
CA GLY A 382 -14.11 -22.14 -15.86
C GLY A 382 -12.61 -22.26 -15.63
N ASP A 383 -12.12 -23.47 -15.38
CA ASP A 383 -10.70 -23.73 -15.10
C ASP A 383 -9.80 -23.43 -16.31
N THR A 384 -10.23 -23.80 -17.51
CA THR A 384 -9.49 -23.50 -18.75
C THR A 384 -9.42 -22.01 -19.06
N ARG A 385 -10.50 -21.25 -18.81
CA ARG A 385 -10.51 -19.78 -18.94
C ARG A 385 -9.63 -19.10 -17.90
N LEU A 386 -9.63 -19.60 -16.67
CA LEU A 386 -8.77 -19.07 -15.60
C LEU A 386 -7.29 -19.33 -15.90
N SER A 387 -6.95 -20.54 -16.34
CA SER A 387 -5.57 -20.89 -16.74
C SER A 387 -5.10 -20.07 -17.94
N SER A 388 -5.93 -19.92 -18.98
CA SER A 388 -5.61 -19.06 -20.13
C SER A 388 -5.43 -17.59 -19.71
N ARG A 389 -6.28 -17.09 -18.80
CA ARG A 389 -6.14 -15.72 -18.29
C ARG A 389 -4.86 -15.54 -17.46
N GLN A 390 -4.48 -16.53 -16.66
CA GLN A 390 -3.21 -16.51 -15.91
C GLN A 390 -2.01 -16.47 -16.86
N GLN A 391 -1.98 -17.30 -17.90
CA GLN A 391 -0.92 -17.28 -18.91
C GLN A 391 -0.82 -15.92 -19.61
N MET A 392 -1.95 -15.33 -20.00
CA MET A 392 -1.96 -13.98 -20.59
C MET A 392 -1.41 -12.92 -19.63
N LEU A 393 -1.73 -13.02 -18.33
CA LEU A 393 -1.19 -12.10 -17.33
C LEU A 393 0.33 -12.25 -17.17
N GLU A 394 0.83 -13.48 -17.11
CA GLU A 394 2.27 -13.77 -17.06
C GLU A 394 2.99 -13.22 -18.30
N GLU A 395 2.41 -13.35 -19.50
CA GLU A 395 2.94 -12.76 -20.72
C GLU A 395 2.95 -11.24 -20.68
N TYR A 396 1.89 -10.60 -20.17
CA TYR A 396 1.85 -9.14 -20.00
C TYR A 396 2.86 -8.65 -18.96
N GLU A 397 3.04 -9.37 -17.85
CA GLU A 397 4.05 -9.06 -16.84
C GLU A 397 5.47 -9.20 -17.41
N ALA A 398 5.74 -10.26 -18.17
CA ALA A 398 7.01 -10.44 -18.86
C ALA A 398 7.27 -9.35 -19.92
N ASN A 399 6.24 -8.94 -20.67
CA ASN A 399 6.32 -7.82 -21.61
C ASN A 399 6.63 -6.51 -20.88
N LEU A 400 5.94 -6.25 -19.78
CA LEU A 400 6.14 -5.04 -18.96
C LEU A 400 7.57 -4.99 -18.41
N GLN A 401 8.08 -6.10 -17.89
CA GLN A 401 9.45 -6.18 -17.38
C GLN A 401 10.48 -5.93 -18.49
N ARG A 402 10.29 -6.49 -19.69
CA ARG A 402 11.14 -6.22 -20.85
C ARG A 402 11.15 -4.74 -21.25
N GLU A 403 9.98 -4.10 -21.33
CA GLU A 403 9.91 -2.68 -21.68
C GLU A 403 10.47 -1.78 -20.56
N GLN A 404 10.31 -2.16 -19.29
CA GLN A 404 10.94 -1.44 -18.18
C GLN A 404 12.47 -1.50 -18.24
N GLN A 405 13.02 -2.69 -18.52
CA GLN A 405 14.46 -2.88 -18.67
C GLN A 405 14.98 -2.08 -19.88
N ARG A 406 14.31 -2.15 -21.02
CA ARG A 406 14.64 -1.36 -22.21
C ARG A 406 14.62 0.15 -21.92
N ARG A 407 13.62 0.63 -21.17
CA ARG A 407 13.54 2.03 -20.74
C ARG A 407 14.70 2.42 -19.82
N LYS A 408 15.09 1.53 -18.90
CA LYS A 408 16.21 1.76 -17.99
C LYS A 408 17.52 1.87 -18.78
N GLU A 409 17.77 0.96 -19.71
CA GLU A 409 18.95 0.98 -20.58
C GLU A 409 19.01 2.24 -21.44
N ALA A 410 17.88 2.64 -22.06
CA ALA A 410 17.81 3.87 -22.82
C ALA A 410 18.07 5.13 -21.96
N ARG A 411 17.61 5.13 -20.71
CA ARG A 411 17.88 6.22 -19.77
C ARG A 411 19.35 6.28 -19.38
N GLU A 412 19.96 5.14 -19.07
CA GLU A 412 21.40 5.07 -18.77
C GLU A 412 22.25 5.52 -19.96
N GLN A 413 21.83 5.18 -21.19
CA GLN A 413 22.49 5.69 -22.41
C GLN A 413 22.33 7.20 -22.55
N LEU A 414 21.13 7.74 -22.30
CA LEU A 414 20.89 9.17 -22.33
C LEU A 414 21.72 9.91 -21.29
N ASP A 415 21.78 9.41 -20.06
CA ASP A 415 22.55 10.01 -18.97
C ASP A 415 24.04 10.05 -19.34
N ARG A 416 24.60 8.95 -19.86
CA ARG A 416 25.99 8.91 -20.36
C ARG A 416 26.25 9.92 -21.46
N VAL A 417 25.37 10.02 -22.46
CA VAL A 417 25.52 10.99 -23.55
C VAL A 417 25.44 12.41 -23.00
N THR A 418 24.53 12.68 -22.08
CA THR A 418 24.35 13.99 -21.45
C THR A 418 25.61 14.39 -20.66
N ASP A 419 26.19 13.48 -19.88
CA ASP A 419 27.44 13.72 -19.16
C ASP A 419 28.59 14.03 -20.13
N THR A 420 28.71 13.27 -21.22
CA THR A 420 29.73 13.55 -22.25
C THR A 420 29.52 14.90 -22.91
N LEU A 421 28.27 15.31 -23.17
CA LEU A 421 27.95 16.62 -23.74
C LEU A 421 28.28 17.76 -22.77
N TYR A 422 28.01 17.60 -21.47
CA TYR A 422 28.42 18.58 -20.46
C TYR A 422 29.94 18.74 -20.38
N MET A 423 30.68 17.63 -20.45
CA MET A 423 32.15 17.66 -20.49
C MET A 423 32.67 18.36 -21.76
N VAL A 424 32.12 18.02 -22.93
CA VAL A 424 32.50 18.66 -24.20
C VAL A 424 32.20 20.15 -24.16
N ARG A 425 31.01 20.55 -23.68
CA ARG A 425 30.65 21.96 -23.50
C ARG A 425 31.66 22.69 -22.63
N GLY A 426 32.01 22.14 -21.47
CA GLY A 426 33.00 22.75 -20.57
C GLY A 426 34.38 22.90 -21.23
N VAL A 427 34.83 21.88 -21.98
CA VAL A 427 36.11 21.94 -22.73
C VAL A 427 36.08 23.01 -23.81
N VAL A 428 34.98 23.11 -24.57
CA VAL A 428 34.80 24.12 -25.62
C VAL A 428 34.78 25.54 -25.03
N GLU A 429 34.09 25.74 -23.90
CA GLU A 429 34.07 27.02 -23.19
C GLU A 429 35.48 27.41 -22.71
N ILE A 430 36.24 26.48 -22.13
CA ILE A 430 37.64 26.71 -21.72
C ILE A 430 38.52 27.06 -22.93
N LEU A 431 38.37 26.35 -24.04
CA LEU A 431 39.15 26.57 -25.25
C LEU A 431 38.83 27.93 -25.88
N SER A 432 37.54 28.28 -25.97
CA SER A 432 37.11 29.61 -26.41
C SER A 432 37.68 30.71 -25.53
N ASN A 433 37.67 30.52 -24.19
CA ASN A 433 38.26 31.45 -23.24
C ASN A 433 39.76 31.65 -23.45
N LYS A 434 40.51 30.57 -23.73
CA LYS A 434 41.96 30.65 -24.03
C LYS A 434 42.26 31.39 -25.34
N LEU A 435 41.34 31.34 -26.30
CA LEU A 435 41.47 31.98 -27.62
C LEU A 435 40.78 33.36 -27.69
N GLN A 436 40.35 33.94 -26.56
CA GLN A 436 39.69 35.26 -26.54
C GLN A 436 40.54 36.39 -27.14
N HIS A 437 41.86 36.28 -27.05
CA HIS A 437 42.80 37.33 -27.50
C HIS A 437 43.03 37.34 -29.02
N ILE A 438 42.55 36.32 -29.74
CA ILE A 438 42.65 36.24 -31.20
C ILE A 438 41.37 36.81 -31.78
N THR A 439 41.46 37.98 -32.41
CA THR A 439 40.34 38.64 -33.08
C THR A 439 40.30 38.22 -34.53
N PRO A 440 39.31 37.40 -34.96
CA PRO A 440 39.14 37.11 -36.38
C PRO A 440 38.72 38.38 -37.13
N THR A 441 39.29 38.58 -38.31
CA THR A 441 38.89 39.64 -39.23
C THR A 441 37.58 39.21 -39.90
N ASP A 442 36.50 39.95 -39.62
CA ASP A 442 35.17 39.86 -40.26
C ASP A 442 34.31 38.61 -40.01
N THR A 443 33.95 38.33 -38.76
CA THR A 443 32.74 37.55 -38.46
C THR A 443 31.81 38.24 -37.44
N PRO A 444 30.49 38.36 -37.72
CA PRO A 444 29.55 38.91 -36.77
C PRO A 444 29.44 37.97 -35.56
N VAL A 445 29.78 38.48 -34.38
CA VAL A 445 29.60 37.75 -33.11
C VAL A 445 28.10 37.65 -32.85
N VAL A 446 27.51 36.48 -33.14
CA VAL A 446 26.13 36.20 -32.74
C VAL A 446 26.17 35.79 -31.27
N GLU A 447 25.83 36.72 -30.37
CA GLU A 447 25.64 36.42 -28.94
C GLU A 447 24.34 35.61 -28.76
N LEU A 448 24.43 34.29 -28.87
CA LEU A 448 23.36 33.38 -28.49
C LEU A 448 23.34 33.20 -26.96
N GLU A 449 22.15 33.03 -26.39
CA GLU A 449 22.02 32.78 -24.95
C GLU A 449 22.76 31.46 -24.58
N PRO A 450 23.46 31.42 -23.43
CA PRO A 450 24.12 30.21 -22.91
C PRO A 450 23.19 29.01 -22.65
N SER A 451 21.88 29.22 -22.76
CA SER A 451 20.80 28.25 -22.62
C SER A 451 20.42 27.56 -23.92
N SER A 452 20.80 28.11 -25.08
CA SER A 452 20.44 27.57 -26.40
C SER A 452 21.25 26.32 -26.74
N GLU A 453 20.61 25.34 -27.38
CA GLU A 453 21.27 24.11 -27.86
C GLU A 453 22.36 24.41 -28.90
N ASP A 454 22.19 25.49 -29.67
CA ASP A 454 23.11 25.93 -30.72
C ASP A 454 24.34 26.69 -30.19
N TYR A 455 24.35 27.10 -28.91
CA TYR A 455 25.45 27.87 -28.30
C TYR A 455 26.81 27.16 -28.39
N VAL A 456 26.84 25.85 -28.15
CA VAL A 456 28.09 25.06 -28.17
C VAL A 456 28.61 24.89 -29.60
N LEU A 457 27.71 24.75 -30.58
CA LEU A 457 28.08 24.62 -31.99
C LEU A 457 28.67 25.91 -32.53
N GLU A 458 28.09 27.05 -32.15
CA GLU A 458 28.60 28.38 -32.53
C GLU A 458 29.97 28.65 -31.87
N LEU A 459 30.13 28.31 -30.59
CA LEU A 459 31.42 28.37 -29.91
C LEU A 459 32.49 27.48 -30.58
N LEU A 460 32.12 26.27 -30.99
CA LEU A 460 33.01 25.37 -31.72
C LEU A 460 33.46 25.99 -33.06
N MET A 461 32.53 26.58 -33.82
CA MET A 461 32.85 27.26 -35.07
C MET A 461 33.80 28.45 -34.84
N GLN A 462 33.57 29.26 -33.81
CA GLN A 462 34.44 30.38 -33.46
C GLN A 462 35.84 29.91 -33.03
N VAL A 463 35.91 28.82 -32.25
CA VAL A 463 37.16 28.19 -31.85
C VAL A 463 37.92 27.67 -33.07
N GLU A 464 37.25 27.00 -34.01
CA GLU A 464 37.84 26.48 -35.24
C GLU A 464 38.47 27.61 -36.08
N GLN A 465 37.72 28.69 -36.33
CA GLN A 465 38.21 29.85 -37.08
C GLN A 465 39.44 30.48 -36.41
N LYS A 466 39.41 30.66 -35.09
CA LYS A 466 40.55 31.21 -34.35
C LYS A 466 41.76 30.29 -34.37
N LEU A 467 41.56 28.98 -34.28
CA LEU A 467 42.64 28.00 -34.39
C LEU A 467 43.27 27.97 -35.79
N LEU A 468 42.48 28.15 -36.85
CA LEU A 468 43.01 28.27 -38.21
C LEU A 468 43.91 29.49 -38.37
N ILE A 469 43.53 30.64 -37.81
CA ILE A 469 44.37 31.86 -37.80
C ILE A 469 45.69 31.59 -37.06
N VAL A 470 45.62 30.97 -35.87
CA VAL A 470 46.83 30.59 -35.11
C VAL A 470 47.71 29.63 -35.91
N GLN A 471 47.11 28.69 -36.65
CA GLN A 471 47.84 27.75 -37.48
C GLN A 471 48.55 28.45 -38.64
N GLU A 472 47.93 29.42 -39.29
CA GLU A 472 48.56 30.25 -40.33
C GLU A 472 49.71 31.09 -39.76
N GLU A 473 49.52 31.75 -38.62
CA GLU A 473 50.57 32.52 -37.93
C GLU A 473 51.75 31.65 -37.46
N LEU A 474 51.50 30.38 -37.15
CA LEU A 474 52.52 29.41 -36.74
C LEU A 474 53.26 28.83 -37.94
N GLN A 475 52.63 28.71 -39.12
CA GLN A 475 53.31 28.23 -40.34
C GLN A 475 54.43 29.16 -40.80
N GLU A 476 54.31 30.47 -40.54
CA GLU A 476 55.35 31.46 -40.86
C GLU A 476 56.51 31.48 -39.86
N LYS A 477 56.41 30.78 -38.72
CA LYS A 477 57.40 30.80 -37.63
C LYS A 477 58.12 29.46 -37.50
N ASN A 478 59.44 29.51 -37.27
CA ASN A 478 60.22 28.30 -37.00
C ASN A 478 59.98 27.84 -35.56
N ILE A 479 59.10 26.85 -35.39
CA ILE A 479 58.62 26.36 -34.09
C ILE A 479 59.77 25.89 -33.19
N ASP A 480 60.79 25.26 -33.75
CA ASP A 480 61.95 24.77 -32.99
C ASP A 480 62.81 25.91 -32.42
N ALA A 481 62.91 27.03 -33.13
CA ALA A 481 63.61 28.21 -32.65
C ALA A 481 62.82 28.92 -31.54
N ALA A 482 61.49 29.02 -31.66
CA ALA A 482 60.62 29.61 -30.65
C ALA A 482 60.55 28.74 -29.37
N MET A 483 60.47 27.41 -29.50
CA MET A 483 60.55 26.48 -28.37
C MET A 483 61.90 26.60 -27.63
N GLY A 484 63.01 26.73 -28.36
CA GLY A 484 64.32 26.99 -27.78
C GLY A 484 64.45 28.36 -27.08
N GLU A 485 63.65 29.36 -27.45
CA GLU A 485 63.56 30.63 -26.71
C GLU A 485 62.69 30.51 -25.45
N MET A 486 61.62 29.70 -25.51
CA MET A 486 60.76 29.41 -24.37
C MET A 486 61.45 28.57 -23.28
N GLU A 487 62.49 27.81 -23.63
CA GLU A 487 63.32 27.06 -22.68
C GLU A 487 64.33 27.95 -21.91
N LYS A 488 64.59 29.18 -22.38
CA LYS A 488 65.48 30.13 -21.69
C LYS A 488 64.81 30.66 -20.43
N GLU A 489 65.53 30.70 -19.30
CA GLU A 489 64.98 31.15 -18.02
C GLU A 489 64.40 32.58 -18.05
N GLU A 490 64.96 33.45 -18.90
CA GLU A 490 64.51 34.84 -19.09
C GLU A 490 63.06 34.94 -19.60
N PHE A 491 62.60 33.95 -20.38
CA PHE A 491 61.23 33.88 -20.86
C PHE A 491 60.26 33.58 -19.71
N TYR A 492 60.59 32.62 -18.83
CA TYR A 492 59.79 32.29 -17.65
C TYR A 492 59.67 33.47 -16.67
N THR A 493 60.76 34.22 -16.45
CA THR A 493 60.73 35.40 -15.57
C THR A 493 59.85 36.52 -16.13
N SER A 494 59.83 36.68 -17.47
CA SER A 494 59.01 37.70 -18.14
C SER A 494 57.51 37.37 -18.17
N ILE A 495 57.17 36.08 -18.20
CA ILE A 495 55.80 35.56 -18.19
C ILE A 495 55.23 35.51 -16.75
N GLU A 496 56.06 35.25 -15.74
CA GLU A 496 55.63 35.22 -14.32
C GLU A 496 55.02 36.53 -13.84
N GLY A 497 55.48 37.68 -14.36
CA GLY A 497 54.90 38.99 -14.02
C GLY A 497 53.54 39.29 -14.68
N LYS A 498 53.05 38.46 -15.60
CA LYS A 498 51.85 38.73 -16.41
C LYS A 498 50.75 37.67 -16.33
N LEU A 499 50.87 36.69 -15.43
CA LEU A 499 49.89 35.61 -15.29
C LEU A 499 48.73 36.00 -14.34
N PRO A 500 47.46 35.77 -14.72
CA PRO A 500 46.31 35.96 -13.84
C PRO A 500 46.30 35.01 -12.62
N GLU A 501 45.76 35.44 -11.48
CA GLU A 501 45.77 34.71 -10.19
C GLU A 501 45.08 33.33 -10.22
N TYR A 502 44.20 33.06 -11.19
CA TYR A 502 43.51 31.77 -11.34
C TYR A 502 44.32 30.71 -12.12
N ASN A 503 45.50 31.06 -12.63
CA ASN A 503 46.33 30.14 -13.41
C ASN A 503 47.15 29.24 -12.47
N ILE A 504 46.62 28.07 -12.14
CA ILE A 504 47.34 27.04 -11.39
C ILE A 504 48.29 26.32 -12.36
N ARG A 505 49.61 26.47 -12.16
CA ARG A 505 50.62 25.71 -12.92
C ARG A 505 50.51 24.22 -12.57
N ILE A 506 50.25 23.39 -13.58
CA ILE A 506 50.42 21.93 -13.46
C ILE A 506 51.88 21.62 -13.76
N LEU A 507 52.64 21.18 -12.76
CA LEU A 507 53.97 20.61 -12.97
C LEU A 507 53.81 19.29 -13.73
N LEU A 508 54.04 19.33 -15.04
CA LEU A 508 54.22 18.10 -15.82
C LEU A 508 55.54 17.46 -15.34
N PRO A 509 55.53 16.18 -14.92
CA PRO A 509 56.75 15.48 -14.57
C PRO A 509 57.72 15.58 -15.75
N LYS A 510 58.87 16.23 -15.53
CA LYS A 510 59.96 16.19 -16.50
C LYS A 510 60.29 14.72 -16.70
N SER A 511 60.17 14.22 -17.92
CA SER A 511 60.67 12.92 -18.33
C SER A 511 62.19 12.94 -18.22
N HIS A 512 62.70 12.83 -17.00
CA HIS A 512 64.04 12.33 -16.77
C HIS A 512 64.04 10.89 -17.27
N ALA A 513 64.95 10.65 -18.21
CA ALA A 513 65.33 9.31 -18.60
C ALA A 513 65.67 8.51 -17.34
N GLN A 514 64.79 7.59 -17.00
CA GLN A 514 65.09 6.29 -16.42
C GLN A 514 66.20 6.30 -15.37
N ASP A 515 65.86 6.71 -14.15
CA ASP A 515 66.49 6.12 -12.97
C ASP A 515 65.46 5.22 -12.28
N LEU A 516 65.84 3.94 -12.24
CA LEU A 516 65.16 2.90 -11.49
C LEU A 516 65.33 3.21 -10.01
N TYR A 517 64.29 2.94 -9.22
CA TYR A 517 64.21 3.03 -7.75
C TYR A 517 63.90 4.42 -7.18
N GLU A 518 62.60 4.71 -7.06
CA GLU A 518 62.02 5.42 -5.91
C GLU A 518 60.52 5.07 -5.85
N GLU A 519 60.20 3.99 -5.12
CA GLU A 519 58.83 3.71 -4.68
C GLU A 519 58.58 4.59 -3.44
N GLU A 520 57.95 5.75 -3.62
CA GLU A 520 57.34 6.46 -2.50
C GLU A 520 55.93 5.90 -2.24
N GLU A 521 55.80 5.29 -1.07
CA GLU A 521 54.54 4.93 -0.39
C GLU A 521 53.60 6.13 -0.32
N ILE A 522 52.54 6.13 -1.13
CA ILE A 522 51.34 6.88 -0.81
C ILE A 522 50.45 5.96 0.02
N GLY A 523 50.53 6.13 1.33
CA GLY A 523 49.61 5.53 2.28
C GLY A 523 48.19 6.05 2.04
N ASP A 524 47.36 5.23 1.42
CA ASP A 524 45.91 5.38 1.52
C ASP A 524 45.40 4.40 2.57
N ASP A 525 45.23 4.93 3.79
CA ASP A 525 44.61 4.29 4.93
C ASP A 525 43.10 4.16 4.66
N LYS A 526 42.73 3.13 3.89
CA LYS A 526 41.35 2.66 3.77
C LYS A 526 41.30 1.14 3.86
N GLY A 527 40.90 0.67 5.03
CA GLY A 527 40.06 -0.51 5.17
C GLY A 527 40.75 -1.85 4.89
N ASP A 528 41.38 -2.34 5.96
CA ASP A 528 42.00 -3.65 6.15
C ASP A 528 41.15 -4.84 5.62
N VAL A 529 41.26 -5.16 4.33
CA VAL A 529 40.93 -6.48 3.79
C VAL A 529 42.00 -6.87 2.78
N ILE A 530 43.05 -7.51 3.28
CA ILE A 530 44.09 -8.11 2.43
C ILE A 530 43.43 -9.15 1.54
N THR A 531 43.24 -8.82 0.27
CA THR A 531 42.68 -9.76 -0.71
C THR A 531 43.65 -10.93 -0.93
N ARG A 532 43.11 -12.11 -1.20
CA ARG A 532 43.88 -13.34 -1.47
C ARG A 532 44.94 -13.15 -2.58
N ALA A 533 44.70 -12.24 -3.52
CA ALA A 533 45.64 -11.88 -4.58
C ALA A 533 46.87 -11.14 -4.03
N GLU A 534 46.66 -10.20 -3.11
CA GLU A 534 47.73 -9.42 -2.46
C GLU A 534 48.61 -10.31 -1.57
N LEU A 535 47.98 -11.22 -0.82
CA LEU A 535 48.70 -12.19 0.00
C LEU A 535 49.53 -13.16 -0.85
N LYS A 536 49.01 -13.55 -2.03
CA LYS A 536 49.76 -14.33 -3.03
C LYS A 536 50.95 -13.56 -3.57
N ARG A 537 50.77 -12.29 -3.93
CA ARG A 537 51.83 -11.42 -4.45
C ARG A 537 52.94 -11.24 -3.42
N GLN A 538 52.60 -10.92 -2.17
CA GLN A 538 53.57 -10.83 -1.07
C GLN A 538 54.32 -12.15 -0.83
N SER A 539 53.60 -13.28 -0.86
CA SER A 539 54.25 -14.59 -0.70
C SER A 539 55.23 -14.92 -1.84
N GLN A 540 54.90 -14.52 -3.08
CA GLN A 540 55.77 -14.72 -4.23
C GLN A 540 57.04 -13.86 -4.13
N ILE A 541 56.91 -12.60 -3.69
CA ILE A 541 58.06 -11.69 -3.47
C ILE A 541 59.01 -12.25 -2.39
N ILE A 542 58.47 -12.87 -1.34
CA ILE A 542 59.29 -13.51 -0.29
C ILE A 542 60.02 -14.76 -0.83
N ILE A 543 59.38 -15.53 -1.72
CA ILE A 543 60.01 -16.68 -2.37
C ILE A 543 61.10 -16.22 -3.34
N ASP A 544 60.83 -15.19 -4.14
CA ASP A 544 61.76 -14.68 -5.14
C ASP A 544 62.99 -14.01 -4.50
N SER A 545 62.80 -13.31 -3.38
CA SER A 545 63.90 -12.72 -2.59
C SER A 545 64.76 -13.78 -1.90
N LYS A 546 64.19 -14.92 -1.49
CA LYS A 546 64.95 -16.04 -0.89
C LYS A 546 65.59 -16.98 -1.91
N THR A 547 65.14 -16.98 -3.16
CA THR A 547 65.69 -17.84 -4.24
C THR A 547 66.79 -17.17 -5.06
N LYS A 548 66.97 -15.84 -4.98
CA LYS A 548 68.15 -15.15 -5.55
C LYS A 548 69.43 -15.47 -4.76
N LYS A 549 70.05 -16.61 -5.07
CA LYS A 549 71.44 -16.92 -4.68
C LYS A 549 72.38 -15.86 -5.25
N LYS A 550 73.13 -15.17 -4.37
CA LYS A 550 74.27 -14.30 -4.70
C LYS A 550 75.27 -15.04 -5.58
N THR A 551 75.38 -14.68 -6.86
CA THR A 551 76.57 -14.96 -7.66
C THR A 551 77.61 -13.90 -7.34
N GLY A 552 78.64 -14.28 -6.60
CA GLY A 552 79.73 -13.41 -6.21
C GLY A 552 80.54 -12.91 -7.41
N THR A 553 80.81 -11.61 -7.41
CA THR A 553 81.83 -10.96 -8.24
C THR A 553 83.21 -11.49 -7.86
N LYS A 554 83.90 -12.13 -8.80
CA LYS A 554 85.36 -12.35 -8.71
C LYS A 554 86.06 -11.01 -8.95
N LYS A 555 86.99 -10.69 -8.06
CA LYS A 555 88.06 -9.71 -8.28
C LYS A 555 89.20 -10.37 -9.05
N ASP A 556 89.89 -9.50 -9.79
CA ASP A 556 91.11 -9.64 -10.59
C ASP A 556 90.94 -10.17 -12.03
#